data_AF-A0A1G7Z5Q4-F1
#
_entry.id   AF-A0A1G7Z5Q4-F1
#
_cell.length_a   1.000
_cell.length_b   1.000
_cell.length_c   1.000
_cell.angle_alpha   90.00
_cell.angle_beta   90.00
_cell.angle_gamma   90.00
#
_symmetry.space_group_name_H-M   'P 1'
#
loop_
_entity.id
_entity.type
_entity.pdbx_description
1 polymer ?
#
loop_
_entity_poly.entity_id
_entity_poly.type
_entity_poly.pdbx_seq_one_letter_code
_entity_poly.pdbx_strand_id
1 'polypeptide(L)'
;MLGKCPGCTFEQLDLTGWKLTGIDLTGAELRDVDFSEAGLNLSLFDHATLENVSFDSANLTGASFTGATLINVTFENTVLKAAVFEDAILIDTDLDAGFYCNTQVPDESMVSTECN
;
A
#
# COMPACT_ATOMS: atom_id res chain seq x y z
N MET A 1 -1.63 17.14 1.00
CA MET A 1 -0.23 17.56 0.76
C MET A 1 0.29 16.61 -0.31
N LEU A 2 0.73 17.09 -1.47
CA LEU A 2 1.42 16.24 -2.46
C LEU A 2 2.89 16.15 -2.03
N GLY A 3 3.14 15.32 -1.01
CA GLY A 3 4.50 15.01 -0.57
C GLY A 3 5.16 14.10 -1.61
N LYS A 4 6.40 14.40 -1.98
CA LYS A 4 7.24 13.51 -2.78
C LYS A 4 8.48 13.17 -1.99
N CYS A 5 8.74 11.90 -1.80
CA CYS A 5 9.91 11.40 -1.10
C CYS A 5 10.44 10.11 -1.77
N PRO A 6 10.78 10.14 -3.06
CA PRO A 6 11.31 8.97 -3.72
C PRO A 6 12.68 8.59 -3.15
N GLY A 7 12.87 7.32 -2.81
CA GLY A 7 14.10 6.83 -2.19
C GLY A 7 14.32 7.27 -0.73
N CYS A 8 13.30 7.82 -0.06
CA CYS A 8 13.41 8.21 1.34
C CYS A 8 13.34 7.01 2.27
N THR A 9 14.04 7.11 3.40
CA THR A 9 13.95 6.12 4.47
C THR A 9 13.11 6.68 5.62
N PHE A 10 12.11 5.94 6.06
CA PHE A 10 11.30 6.23 7.24
C PHE A 10 11.28 5.03 8.18
N GLU A 11 11.53 5.27 9.45
CA GLU A 11 11.50 4.24 10.49
C GLU A 11 10.63 4.71 11.66
N GLN A 12 9.78 3.81 12.19
CA GLN A 12 9.04 4.02 13.44
C GLN A 12 8.12 5.25 13.44
N LEU A 13 7.45 5.50 12.31
CA LEU A 13 6.52 6.62 12.19
C LEU A 13 5.07 6.19 12.41
N ASP A 14 4.34 7.00 13.16
CA ASP A 14 2.89 6.93 13.27
C ASP A 14 2.25 7.99 12.35
N LEU A 15 1.62 7.52 11.28
CA LEU A 15 0.90 8.30 10.29
C LEU A 15 -0.59 7.93 10.27
N THR A 16 -1.10 7.42 11.39
CA THR A 16 -2.50 6.97 11.54
C THR A 16 -3.49 8.10 11.21
N GLY A 17 -4.43 7.84 10.30
CA GLY A 17 -5.47 8.78 9.91
C GLY A 17 -5.01 9.97 9.06
N TRP A 18 -3.74 9.99 8.63
CA TRP A 18 -3.21 11.10 7.83
C TRP A 18 -3.84 11.16 6.43
N LYS A 19 -3.96 12.38 5.89
CA LYS A 19 -4.45 12.62 4.52
C LYS A 19 -3.28 12.77 3.55
N LEU A 20 -2.89 11.65 2.95
CA LEU A 20 -1.70 11.48 2.12
C LEU A 20 -2.04 11.14 0.65
N THR A 21 -3.22 11.56 0.18
CA THR A 21 -3.66 11.35 -1.20
C THR A 21 -2.59 11.78 -2.21
N GLY A 22 -2.20 10.87 -3.09
CA GLY A 22 -1.22 11.11 -4.14
C GLY A 22 0.22 11.27 -3.65
N ILE A 23 0.55 10.81 -2.43
CA ILE A 23 1.94 10.82 -1.96
C ILE A 23 2.80 9.92 -2.85
N ASP A 24 3.99 10.40 -3.20
CA ASP A 24 4.97 9.67 -4.00
C ASP A 24 6.09 9.18 -3.10
N LEU A 25 6.11 7.88 -2.83
CA LEU A 25 7.08 7.12 -2.03
C LEU A 25 7.79 6.08 -2.90
N THR A 26 7.93 6.37 -4.21
CA THR A 26 8.60 5.47 -5.16
C THR A 26 10.02 5.15 -4.69
N GLY A 27 10.35 3.87 -4.56
CA GLY A 27 11.66 3.40 -4.11
C GLY A 27 11.99 3.70 -2.65
N ALA A 28 11.02 4.13 -1.84
CA ALA A 28 11.23 4.40 -0.42
C ALA A 28 11.53 3.12 0.38
N GLU A 29 12.23 3.28 1.50
CA GLU A 29 12.44 2.24 2.49
C GLU A 29 11.64 2.59 3.75
N LEU A 30 10.62 1.80 4.06
CA LEU A 30 9.68 2.02 5.16
C LEU A 30 9.78 0.86 6.12
N ARG A 31 10.14 1.13 7.38
CA ARG A 31 10.24 0.11 8.43
C ARG A 31 9.44 0.52 9.67
N ASP A 32 8.59 -0.37 10.18
CA ASP A 32 7.80 -0.14 11.39
C ASP A 32 6.93 1.14 11.28
N VAL A 33 6.28 1.37 10.14
CA VAL A 33 5.44 2.56 9.89
C VAL A 33 3.96 2.20 9.97
N ASP A 34 3.19 3.00 10.69
CA ASP A 34 1.74 2.83 10.80
C ASP A 34 1.00 3.84 9.91
N PHE A 35 0.34 3.34 8.86
CA PHE A 35 -0.58 4.09 8.00
C PHE A 35 -2.05 3.73 8.25
N SER A 36 -2.38 3.14 9.40
CA SER A 36 -3.76 2.73 9.69
C SER A 36 -4.73 3.90 9.54
N GLU A 37 -5.91 3.66 9.01
CA GLU A 37 -6.95 4.68 8.75
C GLU A 37 -6.53 5.84 7.80
N ALA A 38 -5.34 5.78 7.20
CA ALA A 38 -4.83 6.86 6.35
C ALA A 38 -5.55 6.95 5.00
N GLY A 39 -5.70 8.17 4.50
CA GLY A 39 -6.18 8.43 3.15
C GLY A 39 -5.02 8.43 2.14
N LEU A 40 -4.74 7.29 1.52
CA LEU A 40 -3.62 7.05 0.60
C LEU A 40 -4.05 6.88 -0.88
N ASN A 41 -5.28 7.27 -1.23
CA ASN A 41 -5.76 7.22 -2.62
C ASN A 41 -4.71 7.75 -3.61
N LEU A 42 -4.46 7.01 -4.70
CA LEU A 42 -3.52 7.37 -5.76
C LEU A 42 -2.05 7.52 -5.31
N SER A 43 -1.66 6.97 -4.17
CA SER A 43 -0.26 6.97 -3.72
C SER A 43 0.62 6.05 -4.56
N LEU A 44 1.90 6.38 -4.65
CA LEU A 44 2.90 5.58 -5.36
C LEU A 44 3.89 4.98 -4.37
N PHE A 45 3.95 3.66 -4.31
CA PHE A 45 4.92 2.86 -3.55
C PHE A 45 5.77 1.99 -4.50
N ASP A 46 5.80 2.32 -5.79
CA ASP A 46 6.49 1.53 -6.81
C ASP A 46 7.96 1.33 -6.42
N HIS A 47 8.44 0.09 -6.51
CA HIS A 47 9.80 -0.31 -6.12
C HIS A 47 10.20 -0.01 -4.67
N ALA A 48 9.26 0.34 -3.79
CA ALA A 48 9.53 0.56 -2.38
C ALA A 48 9.79 -0.77 -1.65
N THR A 49 10.53 -0.70 -0.55
CA THR A 49 10.65 -1.79 0.43
C THR A 49 9.87 -1.41 1.68
N LEU A 50 8.86 -2.20 2.03
CA LEU A 50 8.00 -2.01 3.20
C LEU A 50 8.17 -3.19 4.15
N GLU A 51 8.64 -2.95 5.36
CA GLU A 51 8.81 -3.97 6.40
C GLU A 51 8.04 -3.58 7.67
N ASN A 52 7.18 -4.47 8.17
CA ASN A 52 6.35 -4.24 9.36
C ASN A 52 5.48 -2.97 9.22
N VAL A 53 4.84 -2.78 8.07
CA VAL A 53 3.98 -1.62 7.80
C VAL A 53 2.52 -2.00 7.95
N SER A 54 1.71 -1.17 8.62
CA SER A 54 0.26 -1.34 8.67
C SER A 54 -0.45 -0.40 7.70
N PHE A 55 -1.35 -0.93 6.88
CA PHE A 55 -2.33 -0.16 6.10
C PHE A 55 -3.76 -0.42 6.58
N ASP A 56 -3.96 -0.94 7.79
CA ASP A 56 -5.26 -1.39 8.27
C ASP A 56 -6.29 -0.26 8.22
N SER A 57 -7.48 -0.53 7.69
CA SER A 57 -8.56 0.45 7.48
C SER A 57 -8.18 1.67 6.63
N ALA A 58 -7.03 1.66 5.96
CA ALA A 58 -6.63 2.73 5.06
C ALA A 58 -7.44 2.70 3.75
N ASN A 59 -7.40 3.82 3.03
CA ASN A 59 -7.93 3.88 1.67
C ASN A 59 -6.79 4.00 0.65
N LEU A 60 -6.51 2.91 -0.04
CA LEU A 60 -5.49 2.76 -1.08
C LEU A 60 -6.12 2.72 -2.49
N THR A 61 -7.28 3.34 -2.69
CA THR A 61 -7.94 3.36 -4.00
C THR A 61 -7.01 3.91 -5.07
N GLY A 62 -6.70 3.11 -6.09
CA GLY A 62 -5.80 3.47 -7.19
C GLY A 62 -4.33 3.62 -6.78
N ALA A 63 -3.90 3.12 -5.62
CA ALA A 63 -2.51 3.11 -5.22
C ALA A 63 -1.69 2.11 -6.04
N SER A 64 -0.41 2.40 -6.25
CA SER A 64 0.51 1.55 -6.99
C SER A 64 1.62 1.02 -6.09
N PHE A 65 1.85 -0.28 -6.16
CA PHE A 65 2.90 -1.04 -5.46
C PHE A 65 3.74 -1.84 -6.46
N THR A 66 3.84 -1.38 -7.71
CA THR A 66 4.47 -2.15 -8.78
C THR A 66 5.94 -2.43 -8.45
N GLY A 67 6.33 -3.71 -8.46
CA GLY A 67 7.67 -4.16 -8.12
C GLY A 67 8.11 -3.84 -6.68
N ALA A 68 7.19 -3.50 -5.77
CA ALA A 68 7.50 -3.27 -4.36
C ALA A 68 7.77 -4.58 -3.63
N THR A 69 8.56 -4.53 -2.56
CA THR A 69 8.75 -5.66 -1.65
C THR A 69 8.02 -5.38 -0.34
N LEU A 70 7.06 -6.23 0.01
CA LEU A 70 6.22 -6.12 1.20
C LEU A 70 6.53 -7.29 2.13
N ILE A 71 7.05 -6.99 3.32
CA ILE A 71 7.46 -7.96 4.34
C ILE A 71 6.67 -7.69 5.61
N ASN A 72 5.85 -8.66 6.04
CA ASN A 72 5.01 -8.52 7.23
C ASN A 72 4.14 -7.23 7.19
N VAL A 73 3.43 -7.02 6.07
CA VAL A 73 2.53 -5.87 5.87
C VAL A 73 1.09 -6.30 6.07
N THR A 74 0.27 -5.46 6.71
CA THR A 74 -1.15 -5.74 6.96
C THR A 74 -2.08 -4.84 6.15
N PHE A 75 -3.21 -5.40 5.72
CA PHE A 75 -4.25 -4.75 4.90
C PHE A 75 -5.66 -5.02 5.47
N GLU A 76 -5.81 -5.19 6.79
CA GLU A 76 -7.10 -5.53 7.38
C GLU A 76 -8.12 -4.41 7.18
N ASN A 77 -9.28 -4.73 6.59
CA ASN A 77 -10.34 -3.76 6.27
C ASN A 77 -9.87 -2.62 5.34
N THR A 78 -8.77 -2.81 4.59
CA THR A 78 -8.22 -1.79 3.71
C THR A 78 -8.97 -1.75 2.37
N VAL A 79 -9.19 -0.56 1.82
CA VAL A 79 -9.80 -0.42 0.49
C VAL A 79 -8.72 -0.45 -0.59
N LEU A 80 -8.69 -1.53 -1.39
CA LEU A 80 -7.70 -1.78 -2.45
C LEU A 80 -8.28 -1.62 -3.86
N LYS A 81 -9.40 -0.92 -4.02
CA LYS A 81 -10.06 -0.72 -5.31
C LYS A 81 -9.10 -0.10 -6.33
N ALA A 82 -8.98 -0.70 -7.51
CA ALA A 82 -8.07 -0.25 -8.58
C ALA A 82 -6.59 -0.16 -8.16
N ALA A 83 -6.18 -0.77 -7.05
CA ALA A 83 -4.79 -0.83 -6.65
C ALA A 83 -4.01 -1.82 -7.54
N VAL A 84 -2.71 -1.59 -7.68
CA VAL A 84 -1.82 -2.38 -8.54
C VAL A 84 -0.68 -2.93 -7.71
N PHE A 85 -0.50 -4.26 -7.74
CA PHE A 85 0.59 -4.99 -7.09
C PHE A 85 1.44 -5.78 -8.10
N GLU A 86 1.39 -5.44 -9.39
CA GLU A 86 2.17 -6.11 -10.44
C GLU A 86 3.65 -6.25 -10.04
N ASP A 87 4.21 -7.46 -10.20
CA ASP A 87 5.59 -7.78 -9.81
C ASP A 87 5.95 -7.55 -8.33
N ALA A 88 4.97 -7.24 -7.47
CA ALA A 88 5.23 -7.04 -6.05
C ALA A 88 5.56 -8.38 -5.37
N ILE A 89 6.55 -8.35 -4.48
CA ILE A 89 6.97 -9.51 -3.71
C ILE A 89 6.31 -9.44 -2.34
N LEU A 90 5.46 -10.42 -2.03
CA LEU A 90 4.76 -10.53 -0.76
C LEU A 90 5.41 -11.62 0.10
N ILE A 91 5.94 -11.24 1.25
CA ILE A 91 6.52 -12.14 2.25
C ILE A 91 5.78 -11.92 3.56
N ASP A 92 5.19 -12.98 4.11
CA ASP A 92 4.38 -12.91 5.34
C ASP A 92 3.30 -11.79 5.30
N THR A 93 2.76 -11.54 4.11
CA THR A 93 1.77 -10.47 3.83
C THR A 93 0.54 -11.10 3.19
N ASP A 94 -0.63 -10.84 3.75
CA ASP A 94 -1.90 -11.34 3.26
C ASP A 94 -2.74 -10.18 2.72
N LEU A 95 -3.00 -10.18 1.40
CA LEU A 95 -3.86 -9.19 0.78
C LEU A 95 -5.35 -9.52 1.03
N ASP A 96 -5.71 -10.78 1.29
CA ASP A 96 -7.11 -11.27 1.29
C ASP A 96 -7.95 -10.70 2.44
N ALA A 97 -7.31 -10.02 3.38
CA ALA A 97 -7.95 -9.26 4.45
C ALA A 97 -8.53 -7.91 3.99
N GLY A 98 -8.24 -7.48 2.76
CA GLY A 98 -8.69 -6.20 2.18
C GLY A 98 -9.95 -6.31 1.30
N PHE A 99 -10.55 -5.17 0.99
CA PHE A 99 -11.67 -5.04 0.06
C PHE A 99 -11.15 -4.77 -1.36
N TYR A 100 -11.43 -5.68 -2.30
CA TYR A 100 -10.86 -5.64 -3.65
C TYR A 100 -11.88 -5.31 -4.72
N CYS A 101 -11.52 -4.41 -5.64
CA CYS A 101 -12.35 -4.22 -6.82
C CYS A 101 -11.52 -3.70 -7.97
N ASN A 102 -11.43 -4.48 -9.05
CA ASN A 102 -10.49 -4.23 -10.13
C ASN A 102 -9.05 -4.08 -9.61
N THR A 103 -8.63 -4.93 -8.68
CA THR A 103 -7.28 -4.89 -8.10
C THR A 103 -6.38 -5.84 -8.88
N GLN A 104 -5.19 -5.39 -9.28
CA GLN A 104 -4.19 -6.24 -9.94
C GLN A 104 -3.27 -6.82 -8.86
N VAL A 105 -3.24 -8.15 -8.73
CA VAL A 105 -2.37 -8.85 -7.78
C VAL A 105 -1.00 -9.15 -8.39
N PRO A 106 0.00 -9.64 -7.62
CA PRO A 106 1.36 -9.83 -8.12
C PRO A 106 1.55 -10.65 -9.38
N ASP A 107 0.70 -11.65 -9.63
CA ASP A 107 0.78 -12.52 -10.81
C ASP A 107 0.10 -11.93 -12.07
N GLU A 108 -0.10 -10.61 -12.10
CA GLU A 108 -0.80 -9.83 -13.15
C GLU A 108 -2.31 -10.12 -13.25
N SER A 109 -2.84 -11.06 -12.48
CA SER A 109 -4.27 -11.34 -12.52
C SER A 109 -5.07 -10.22 -11.87
N MET A 110 -6.29 -10.03 -12.37
CA MET A 110 -7.23 -9.04 -11.83
C MET A 110 -8.23 -9.75 -10.92
N VAL A 111 -8.28 -9.32 -9.66
CA VAL A 111 -9.20 -9.85 -8.66
C VAL A 111 -10.24 -8.79 -8.28
N SER A 112 -11.43 -9.26 -7.91
CA SER A 112 -12.55 -8.41 -7.53
C SER A 112 -13.44 -9.17 -6.56
N THR A 113 -13.53 -8.67 -5.32
CA THR A 113 -14.41 -9.17 -4.27
C THR A 113 -14.92 -7.98 -3.48
N GLU A 114 -16.25 -7.84 -3.39
CA GLU A 114 -16.88 -6.70 -2.71
C GLU A 114 -16.82 -5.37 -3.51
N CYS A 115 -17.16 -5.42 -4.80
CA CYS A 115 -17.27 -4.26 -5.68
C CYS A 115 -18.53 -3.37 -5.47
N ASN A 116 -19.35 -3.64 -4.45
CA ASN A 116 -20.69 -3.05 -4.28
C ASN A 116 -20.73 -1.85 -3.33
#